data_AF-A0A2K1QZ97-F1
#
_entry.id   AF-A0A2K1QZ97-F1
#
_cell.length_a   1.000
_cell.length_b   1.000
_cell.length_c   1.000
_cell.angle_alpha   90.00
_cell.angle_beta   90.00
_cell.angle_gamma   90.00
#
_symmetry.space_group_name_H-M   'P 1'
#
loop_
_entity.id
_entity.type
_entity.pdbx_description
1 polymer ?
#
loop_
_entity_poly.entity_id
_entity_poly.type
_entity_poly.pdbx_seq_one_letter_code
_entity_poly.pdbx_strand_id
1 'polypeptide(L)'
;MRGKRSKQYRKLMHQYALAFNFREPYQVLLDAAIIQDTTRFKMDLAHLLSRTLHGEVKPMITECCIRQLYISTTEDRAEKNSWIETAKRCERRRCGHAELEMPLGAEECIMSVVDGKGTGSNKHRYIVACQDAALRAKLRKVAGVPLVYVQRSVMVMEPMAQKSEEIKEGLEVEKIRAGVKRGKAGGEKRKREGSEDVEEREEVRDAQGAANAEDPIKKKRKRGPKAPNPLSVKKAKREDDGKVQGSRTAMPDRIEKQIRAARDEAKREKAQKAIKAA
;
A
#
# COMPACT_ATOMS: atom_id res chain seq x y z
N MET A 1 -9.77 18.58 -5.13
CA MET A 1 -9.30 18.20 -3.77
C MET A 1 -9.55 16.73 -3.42
N ARG A 2 -10.77 16.18 -3.65
CA ARG A 2 -11.13 14.78 -3.35
C ARG A 2 -10.30 13.73 -4.10
N GLY A 3 -10.03 13.93 -5.40
CA GLY A 3 -9.23 12.98 -6.21
C GLY A 3 -7.76 12.86 -5.78
N LYS A 4 -7.14 13.98 -5.35
CA LYS A 4 -5.76 13.99 -4.85
C LYS A 4 -5.63 13.14 -3.57
N ARG A 5 -6.59 13.30 -2.63
CA ARG A 5 -6.65 12.51 -1.39
C ARG A 5 -6.90 11.03 -1.66
N SER A 6 -7.83 10.69 -2.55
CA SER A 6 -8.08 9.30 -2.93
C SER A 6 -6.83 8.62 -3.51
N LYS A 7 -6.07 9.30 -4.38
CA LYS A 7 -4.80 8.77 -4.90
C LYS A 7 -3.77 8.56 -3.77
N GLN A 8 -3.71 9.49 -2.82
CA GLN A 8 -2.83 9.37 -1.65
C GLN A 8 -3.20 8.18 -0.77
N TYR A 9 -4.48 7.99 -0.43
CA TYR A 9 -4.95 6.87 0.39
C TYR A 9 -4.77 5.53 -0.32
N ARG A 10 -5.02 5.46 -1.62
CA ARG A 10 -4.73 4.25 -2.41
C ARG A 10 -3.25 3.88 -2.35
N LYS A 11 -2.36 4.87 -2.49
CA LYS A 11 -0.91 4.65 -2.36
C LYS A 11 -0.55 4.18 -0.96
N LEU A 12 -1.15 4.78 0.06
CA LEU A 12 -0.90 4.47 1.46
C LEU A 12 -1.34 3.03 1.82
N MET A 13 -2.55 2.65 1.44
CA MET A 13 -3.05 1.29 1.64
C MET A 13 -2.23 0.26 0.89
N HIS A 14 -1.78 0.58 -0.33
CA HIS A 14 -0.86 -0.29 -1.07
C HIS A 14 0.48 -0.48 -0.33
N GLN A 15 1.02 0.56 0.31
CA GLN A 15 2.23 0.44 1.13
C GLN A 15 2.00 -0.48 2.34
N TYR A 16 0.86 -0.35 3.02
CA TYR A 16 0.48 -1.26 4.11
C TYR A 16 0.31 -2.70 3.63
N ALA A 17 -0.27 -2.92 2.44
CA ALA A 17 -0.39 -4.24 1.84
C ALA A 17 0.97 -4.88 1.57
N LEU A 18 1.94 -4.12 1.05
CA LEU A 18 3.29 -4.63 0.73
C LEU A 18 4.18 -4.89 1.96
N ALA A 19 4.05 -4.06 3.00
CA ALA A 19 4.90 -4.15 4.19
C ALA A 19 4.32 -5.07 5.28
N PHE A 20 3.01 -4.97 5.53
CA PHE A 20 2.33 -5.65 6.65
C PHE A 20 1.31 -6.70 6.19
N ASN A 21 1.25 -6.98 4.89
CA ASN A 21 0.42 -8.05 4.31
C ASN A 21 -1.08 -7.87 4.58
N PHE A 22 -1.57 -6.62 4.56
CA PHE A 22 -3.00 -6.32 4.63
C PHE A 22 -3.74 -6.92 3.43
N ARG A 23 -4.91 -7.53 3.70
CA ARG A 23 -5.77 -8.17 2.70
C ARG A 23 -7.22 -7.76 2.91
N GLU A 24 -7.96 -7.74 1.82
CA GLU A 24 -9.40 -7.53 1.84
C GLU A 24 -10.12 -8.81 2.30
N PRO A 25 -11.24 -8.69 3.05
CA PRO A 25 -11.86 -7.46 3.53
C PRO A 25 -11.10 -6.85 4.72
N TYR A 26 -10.90 -5.53 4.70
CA TYR A 26 -10.19 -4.81 5.76
C TYR A 26 -10.97 -4.81 7.06
N GLN A 27 -10.33 -5.24 8.13
CA GLN A 27 -10.90 -5.30 9.46
C GLN A 27 -10.71 -3.96 10.18
N VAL A 28 -11.80 -3.22 10.39
CA VAL A 28 -11.74 -1.88 10.99
C VAL A 28 -12.34 -1.92 12.39
N LEU A 29 -11.54 -1.66 13.43
CA LEU A 29 -12.00 -1.46 14.80
C LEU A 29 -12.52 -0.03 14.98
N LEU A 30 -13.76 0.09 15.44
CA LEU A 30 -14.43 1.34 15.72
C LEU A 30 -14.42 1.63 17.22
N ASP A 31 -14.10 2.87 17.55
CA ASP A 31 -14.23 3.44 18.90
C ASP A 31 -15.66 3.94 19.18
N ALA A 32 -16.04 4.09 20.46
CA ALA A 32 -17.31 4.69 20.85
C ALA A 32 -17.44 6.14 20.35
N ALA A 33 -16.37 6.93 20.44
CA ALA A 33 -16.38 8.34 20.02
C ALA A 33 -16.58 8.52 18.51
N ILE A 34 -16.02 7.62 17.68
CA ILE A 34 -16.21 7.69 16.23
C ILE A 34 -17.67 7.45 15.85
N ILE A 35 -18.35 6.55 16.56
CA ILE A 35 -19.76 6.23 16.32
C ILE A 35 -20.63 7.44 16.65
N GLN A 36 -20.41 8.06 17.82
CA GLN A 36 -21.10 9.28 18.23
C GLN A 36 -20.94 10.39 17.18
N ASP A 37 -19.72 10.65 16.73
CA ASP A 37 -19.43 11.66 15.71
C ASP A 37 -20.11 11.33 14.37
N THR A 38 -20.07 10.06 13.95
CA THR A 38 -20.65 9.67 12.66
C THR A 38 -22.15 9.79 12.63
N THR A 39 -22.84 9.48 13.72
CA THR A 39 -24.28 9.71 13.83
C THR A 39 -24.60 11.20 13.91
N ARG A 40 -23.83 11.99 14.66
CA ARG A 40 -23.98 13.45 14.72
C ARG A 40 -23.91 14.10 13.34
N PHE A 41 -23.02 13.61 12.48
CA PHE A 41 -22.87 14.07 11.10
C PHE A 41 -23.73 13.30 10.08
N LYS A 42 -24.61 12.39 10.53
CA LYS A 42 -25.48 11.53 9.70
C LYS A 42 -24.72 10.82 8.57
N MET A 43 -23.58 10.25 8.92
CA MET A 43 -22.69 9.55 8.02
C MET A 43 -23.00 8.06 7.94
N ASP A 44 -22.93 7.50 6.73
CA ASP A 44 -22.89 6.05 6.56
C ASP A 44 -21.45 5.52 6.72
N LEU A 45 -21.18 4.90 7.87
CA LEU A 45 -19.88 4.35 8.26
C LEU A 45 -19.32 3.38 7.20
N ALA A 46 -20.13 2.40 6.77
CA ALA A 46 -19.64 1.32 5.90
C ALA A 46 -19.25 1.87 4.52
N HIS A 47 -20.10 2.73 3.96
CA HIS A 47 -19.83 3.36 2.67
C HIS A 47 -18.65 4.33 2.72
N LEU A 48 -18.49 5.11 3.80
CA LEU A 48 -17.37 6.05 3.92
C LEU A 48 -16.04 5.33 4.15
N LEU A 49 -16.04 4.25 4.93
CA LEU A 49 -14.85 3.43 5.15
C LEU A 49 -14.40 2.75 3.86
N SER A 50 -15.31 2.15 3.08
CA SER A 50 -14.94 1.55 1.78
C SER A 50 -14.39 2.60 0.80
N ARG A 51 -14.97 3.81 0.80
CA ARG A 51 -14.52 4.92 -0.03
C ARG A 51 -13.13 5.45 0.35
N THR A 52 -12.78 5.42 1.64
CA THR A 52 -11.49 5.93 2.13
C THR A 52 -10.39 4.88 2.02
N LEU A 53 -10.70 3.63 2.31
CA LEU A 53 -9.77 2.50 2.29
C LEU A 53 -9.57 1.90 0.88
N HIS A 54 -10.48 2.19 -0.06
CA HIS A 54 -10.43 1.69 -1.43
C HIS A 54 -10.45 0.15 -1.53
N GLY A 55 -11.28 -0.48 -0.71
CA GLY A 55 -11.53 -1.92 -0.76
C GLY A 55 -12.74 -2.29 0.10
N GLU A 56 -13.03 -3.58 0.20
CA GLU A 56 -14.09 -4.08 1.08
C GLU A 56 -13.69 -3.95 2.54
N VAL A 57 -14.64 -3.55 3.38
CA VAL A 57 -14.41 -3.25 4.80
C VAL A 57 -15.38 -4.02 5.67
N LYS A 58 -14.86 -4.53 6.78
CA LYS A 58 -15.61 -5.19 7.83
C LYS A 58 -15.51 -4.34 9.10
N PRO A 59 -16.47 -3.42 9.33
CA PRO A 59 -16.48 -2.60 10.53
C PRO A 59 -16.79 -3.49 11.74
N MET A 60 -15.95 -3.39 12.75
CA MET A 60 -16.04 -4.14 14.00
C MET A 60 -16.03 -3.20 15.20
N ILE A 61 -16.81 -3.52 16.21
CA ILE A 61 -16.85 -2.81 17.48
C ILE A 61 -16.46 -3.76 18.61
N THR A 62 -15.66 -3.29 19.57
CA THR A 62 -15.30 -4.11 20.74
C THR A 62 -16.44 -4.15 21.76
N GLU A 63 -16.45 -5.21 22.58
CA GLU A 63 -17.41 -5.35 23.67
C GLU A 63 -17.36 -4.19 24.68
N CYS A 64 -16.16 -3.70 25.02
CA CYS A 64 -16.03 -2.56 25.93
C CYS A 64 -16.56 -1.26 25.31
N CYS A 65 -16.25 -0.99 24.03
CA CYS A 65 -16.72 0.22 23.36
C CYS A 65 -18.26 0.24 23.24
N ILE A 66 -18.91 -0.90 22.94
CA ILE A 66 -20.37 -0.93 22.91
C ILE A 66 -20.98 -0.77 24.31
N ARG A 67 -20.39 -1.37 25.36
CA ARG A 67 -20.82 -1.17 26.75
C ARG A 67 -20.70 0.30 27.18
N GLN A 68 -19.64 0.99 26.78
CA GLN A 68 -19.48 2.42 27.01
C GLN A 68 -20.60 3.25 26.37
N LEU A 69 -21.03 2.90 25.15
CA LEU A 69 -22.19 3.57 24.52
C LEU A 69 -23.50 3.33 25.27
N TYR A 70 -23.67 2.17 25.92
CA TYR A 70 -24.83 1.92 26.77
C TYR A 70 -24.79 2.70 28.07
N ILE A 71 -23.61 2.81 28.69
CA ILE A 71 -23.42 3.54 29.95
C ILE A 71 -23.47 5.04 29.74
N SER A 72 -23.00 5.55 28.60
CA SER A 72 -22.99 6.99 28.32
C SER A 72 -24.40 7.56 28.45
N THR A 73 -24.57 8.48 29.39
CA THR A 73 -25.83 9.18 29.61
C THR A 73 -25.80 10.45 28.79
N THR A 74 -26.76 10.58 27.87
CA THR A 74 -26.98 11.82 27.12
C THR A 74 -28.39 12.30 27.36
N GLU A 75 -28.57 13.62 27.32
CA GLU A 75 -29.87 14.26 27.50
C GLU A 75 -30.85 13.82 26.40
N ASP A 76 -30.33 13.65 25.17
CA ASP A 76 -31.11 13.17 24.03
C ASP A 76 -31.10 11.65 23.90
N ARG A 77 -32.17 11.01 24.40
CA ARG A 77 -32.37 9.55 24.29
C ARG A 77 -32.48 9.07 22.84
N ALA A 78 -32.98 9.92 21.94
CA ALA A 78 -33.11 9.59 20.51
C ALA A 78 -31.75 9.45 19.82
N GLU A 79 -30.79 10.35 20.12
CA GLU A 79 -29.44 10.28 19.58
C GLU A 79 -28.71 9.03 20.07
N LYS A 80 -28.85 8.73 21.36
CA LYS A 80 -28.29 7.50 21.96
C LYS A 80 -28.80 6.24 21.27
N ASN A 81 -30.11 6.15 20.99
CA ASN A 81 -30.66 5.00 20.27
C ASN A 81 -30.08 4.89 18.86
N SER A 82 -29.90 6.01 18.16
CA SER A 82 -29.27 6.04 16.84
C SER A 82 -27.81 5.57 16.86
N TRP A 83 -27.04 5.94 17.89
CA TRP A 83 -25.67 5.43 18.11
C TRP A 83 -25.67 3.92 18.29
N ILE A 84 -26.56 3.41 19.12
CA ILE A 84 -26.67 1.98 19.43
C ILE A 84 -27.13 1.19 18.20
N GLU A 85 -28.07 1.69 17.42
CA GLU A 85 -28.50 1.07 16.16
C GLU A 85 -27.35 0.98 15.15
N THR A 86 -26.57 2.06 15.04
CA THR A 86 -25.39 2.11 14.18
C THR A 86 -24.32 1.12 14.66
N ALA A 87 -24.07 1.06 15.96
CA ALA A 87 -23.14 0.10 16.56
C ALA A 87 -23.58 -1.35 16.37
N LYS A 88 -24.89 -1.64 16.47
CA LYS A 88 -25.45 -2.99 16.27
C LYS A 88 -25.35 -3.49 14.83
N ARG A 89 -25.24 -2.59 13.85
CA ARG A 89 -24.96 -2.96 12.44
C ARG A 89 -23.51 -3.41 12.22
N CYS A 90 -22.60 -3.05 13.13
CA CYS A 90 -21.20 -3.44 13.06
C CYS A 90 -20.99 -4.84 13.66
N GLU A 91 -19.97 -5.55 13.20
CA GLU A 91 -19.63 -6.86 13.76
C GLU A 91 -19.03 -6.72 15.16
N ARG A 92 -19.41 -7.62 16.07
CA ARG A 92 -18.98 -7.55 17.47
C ARG A 92 -17.71 -8.35 17.72
N ARG A 93 -16.68 -7.68 18.23
CA ARG A 93 -15.41 -8.29 18.64
C ARG A 93 -15.37 -8.49 20.16
N ARG A 94 -15.27 -9.74 20.59
CA ARG A 94 -15.05 -10.10 21.99
C ARG A 94 -13.61 -9.74 22.40
N CYS A 95 -13.46 -8.93 23.44
CA CYS A 95 -12.17 -8.39 23.89
C CYS A 95 -11.65 -9.00 25.21
N GLY A 96 -12.25 -10.08 25.72
CA GLY A 96 -11.79 -10.74 26.96
C GLY A 96 -12.07 -9.98 28.26
N HIS A 97 -12.40 -8.69 28.20
CA HIS A 97 -12.71 -7.84 29.36
C HIS A 97 -14.23 -7.75 29.65
N ALA A 98 -15.02 -8.69 29.10
CA ALA A 98 -16.47 -8.66 29.24
C ALA A 98 -16.93 -8.93 30.69
N GLU A 99 -16.12 -9.66 31.46
CA GLU A 99 -16.41 -10.08 32.83
C GLU A 99 -16.19 -8.96 33.86
N LEU A 100 -15.51 -7.87 33.47
CA LEU A 100 -15.33 -6.72 34.38
C LEU A 100 -16.66 -5.98 34.56
N GLU A 101 -16.94 -5.59 35.81
CA GLU A 101 -18.15 -4.86 36.18
C GLU A 101 -18.26 -3.53 35.43
N MET A 102 -17.16 -2.78 35.37
CA MET A 102 -17.02 -1.60 34.52
C MET A 102 -16.24 -1.92 33.24
N PRO A 103 -16.68 -1.43 32.07
CA PRO A 103 -15.91 -1.59 30.86
C PRO A 103 -14.59 -0.82 30.99
N LEU A 104 -13.51 -1.44 30.54
CA LEU A 104 -12.22 -0.78 30.37
C LEU A 104 -12.38 0.46 29.48
N GLY A 105 -11.52 1.47 29.68
CA GLY A 105 -11.44 2.62 28.79
C GLY A 105 -11.25 2.17 27.34
N ALA A 106 -11.81 2.93 26.38
CA ALA A 106 -11.74 2.56 24.96
C ALA A 106 -10.28 2.42 24.51
N GLU A 107 -9.43 3.30 25.05
CA GLU A 107 -7.99 3.32 24.83
C GLU A 107 -7.34 1.98 25.19
N GLU A 108 -7.61 1.50 26.40
CA GLU A 108 -6.99 0.31 26.98
C GLU A 108 -7.54 -0.95 26.31
N CYS A 109 -8.83 -0.97 26.00
CA CYS A 109 -9.44 -2.08 25.28
C CYS A 109 -8.90 -2.21 23.85
N ILE A 110 -8.77 -1.10 23.11
CA ILE A 110 -8.27 -1.15 21.73
C ILE A 110 -6.78 -1.51 21.75
N MET A 111 -6.00 -0.95 22.68
CA MET A 111 -4.57 -1.27 22.81
C MET A 111 -4.34 -2.75 23.14
N SER A 112 -5.12 -3.33 24.05
CA SER A 112 -5.04 -4.76 24.38
C SER A 112 -5.49 -5.67 23.23
N VAL A 113 -6.44 -5.25 22.39
CA VAL A 113 -6.86 -6.02 21.21
C VAL A 113 -5.82 -5.95 20.08
N VAL A 114 -5.18 -4.78 19.89
CA VAL A 114 -4.18 -4.57 18.83
C VAL A 114 -2.81 -5.13 19.23
N ASP A 115 -2.39 -4.89 20.47
CA ASP A 115 -1.07 -5.29 21.01
C ASP A 115 -1.19 -6.02 22.36
N GLY A 116 -2.00 -7.08 22.40
CA GLY A 116 -2.17 -7.89 23.62
C GLY A 116 -0.91 -8.61 24.11
N LYS A 117 0.17 -8.61 23.33
CA LYS A 117 1.45 -9.26 23.68
C LYS A 117 2.60 -8.27 23.90
N GLY A 118 2.34 -6.96 23.84
CA GLY A 118 3.39 -5.93 23.96
C GLY A 118 4.51 -6.06 22.93
N THR A 119 4.24 -6.71 21.80
CA THR A 119 5.24 -6.97 20.75
C THR A 119 5.39 -5.75 19.84
N GLY A 120 4.55 -4.72 20.01
CA GLY A 120 4.57 -3.50 19.20
C GLY A 120 4.20 -3.76 17.74
N SER A 121 3.52 -4.88 17.45
CA SER A 121 3.19 -5.36 16.11
C SER A 121 1.73 -5.81 16.02
N ASN A 122 1.05 -5.36 14.96
CA ASN A 122 -0.34 -5.67 14.70
C ASN A 122 -0.52 -7.08 14.08
N LYS A 123 -0.60 -8.11 14.91
CA LYS A 123 -0.76 -9.51 14.46
C LYS A 123 -2.01 -9.73 13.61
N HIS A 124 -3.12 -9.10 14.01
CA HIS A 124 -4.43 -9.29 13.39
C HIS A 124 -4.71 -8.33 12.23
N ARG A 125 -3.80 -7.38 11.97
CA ARG A 125 -3.91 -6.38 10.90
C ARG A 125 -5.21 -5.57 10.99
N TYR A 126 -5.51 -5.10 12.19
CA TYR A 126 -6.61 -4.17 12.40
C TYR A 126 -6.26 -2.78 11.85
N ILE A 127 -7.25 -2.15 11.25
CA ILE A 127 -7.31 -0.72 11.02
C ILE A 127 -8.09 -0.13 12.18
N VAL A 128 -7.65 0.98 12.77
CA VAL A 128 -8.34 1.58 13.91
C VAL A 128 -8.95 2.91 13.50
N ALA A 129 -10.27 3.04 13.68
CA ALA A 129 -10.99 4.29 13.55
C ALA A 129 -11.26 4.87 14.94
N CYS A 130 -10.53 5.91 15.30
CA CYS A 130 -10.53 6.51 16.62
C CYS A 130 -10.55 8.03 16.51
N GLN A 131 -11.36 8.67 17.35
CA GLN A 131 -11.42 10.13 17.41
C GLN A 131 -10.41 10.70 18.41
N ASP A 132 -10.21 10.01 19.54
CA ASP A 132 -9.28 10.44 20.57
C ASP A 132 -7.84 10.56 20.05
N ALA A 133 -7.20 11.68 20.39
CA ALA A 133 -5.83 11.98 20.02
C ALA A 133 -4.81 11.20 20.86
N ALA A 134 -5.12 10.91 22.14
CA ALA A 134 -4.23 10.20 23.03
C ALA A 134 -4.08 8.73 22.61
N LEU A 135 -5.19 8.05 22.33
CA LEU A 135 -5.19 6.70 21.76
C LEU A 135 -4.44 6.64 20.41
N ARG A 136 -4.66 7.59 19.50
CA ARG A 136 -3.90 7.66 18.24
C ARG A 136 -2.40 7.81 18.46
N ALA A 137 -1.98 8.66 19.40
CA ALA A 137 -0.56 8.82 19.74
C ALA A 137 0.06 7.53 20.29
N LYS A 138 -0.68 6.76 21.10
CA LYS A 138 -0.26 5.43 21.58
C LYS A 138 -0.16 4.44 20.43
N LEU A 139 -1.15 4.39 19.53
CA LEU A 139 -1.18 3.45 18.40
C LEU A 139 -0.10 3.74 17.33
N ARG A 140 0.33 5.00 17.16
CA ARG A 140 1.50 5.32 16.31
C ARG A 140 2.79 4.66 16.79
N LYS A 141 2.88 4.31 18.09
CA LYS A 141 4.03 3.57 18.64
C LYS A 141 4.00 2.08 18.27
N VAL A 142 2.88 1.58 17.74
CA VAL A 142 2.72 0.21 17.26
C VAL A 142 2.93 0.21 15.75
N ALA A 143 3.69 -0.75 15.25
CA ALA A 143 3.95 -0.90 13.83
C ALA A 143 2.75 -1.51 13.09
N GLY A 144 2.47 -1.01 11.89
CA GLY A 144 1.48 -1.59 10.98
C GLY A 144 0.03 -1.34 11.38
N VAL A 145 -0.27 -0.18 11.99
CA VAL A 145 -1.63 0.23 12.36
C VAL A 145 -2.06 1.45 11.54
N PRO A 146 -2.89 1.27 10.49
CA PRO A 146 -3.53 2.39 9.81
C PRO A 146 -4.57 3.05 10.73
N LEU A 147 -4.53 4.37 10.82
CA LEU A 147 -5.43 5.16 11.66
C LEU A 147 -6.40 5.98 10.82
N VAL A 148 -7.68 5.99 11.22
CA VAL A 148 -8.75 6.77 10.60
C VAL A 148 -9.44 7.61 11.68
N TYR A 149 -9.79 8.85 11.36
CA TYR A 149 -10.54 9.73 12.25
C TYR A 149 -11.52 10.60 11.44
N VAL A 150 -12.46 11.25 12.11
CA VAL A 150 -13.46 12.12 11.48
C VAL A 150 -13.14 13.58 11.78
N GLN A 151 -13.17 14.42 10.74
CA GLN A 151 -13.00 15.86 10.87
C GLN A 151 -14.01 16.59 9.98
N ARG A 152 -14.86 17.44 10.58
CA ARG A 152 -15.85 18.29 9.88
C ARG A 152 -16.59 17.55 8.75
N SER A 153 -17.26 16.48 9.13
CA SER A 153 -18.04 15.66 8.21
C SER A 153 -17.24 14.84 7.16
N VAL A 154 -15.93 14.64 7.34
CA VAL A 154 -15.09 13.83 6.43
C VAL A 154 -14.26 12.81 7.21
N MET A 155 -14.26 11.54 6.77
CA MET A 155 -13.30 10.54 7.24
C MET A 155 -11.94 10.73 6.58
N VAL A 156 -10.90 10.78 7.41
CA VAL A 156 -9.52 11.03 7.02
C VAL A 156 -8.66 9.89 7.53
N MET A 157 -7.87 9.32 6.62
CA MET A 157 -6.80 8.38 6.98
C MET A 157 -5.52 9.16 7.26
N GLU A 158 -4.88 8.83 8.36
CA GLU A 158 -3.61 9.42 8.77
C GLU A 158 -2.44 8.85 7.92
N PRO A 159 -1.39 9.63 7.61
CA PRO A 159 -0.15 9.07 7.05
C PRO A 159 0.45 7.96 7.93
N MET A 160 1.39 7.20 7.36
CA MET A 160 2.09 6.15 8.10
C MET A 160 2.82 6.73 9.32
N ALA A 161 2.78 5.99 10.43
CA ALA A 161 3.53 6.35 11.62
C ALA A 161 5.03 6.07 11.40
N GLN A 162 5.90 6.89 12.01
CA GLN A 162 7.37 6.80 11.86
C GLN A 162 7.91 5.38 12.05
N LYS A 163 7.50 4.69 13.12
CA LYS A 163 7.92 3.29 13.36
C LYS A 163 7.50 2.32 12.25
N SER A 164 6.33 2.55 11.65
CA SER A 164 5.86 1.72 10.53
C SER A 164 6.62 2.03 9.23
N GLU A 165 7.07 3.28 9.06
CA GLU A 165 7.92 3.70 7.94
C GLU A 165 9.32 3.08 8.07
N GLU A 166 9.94 3.14 9.25
CA GLU A 166 11.26 2.56 9.52
C GLU A 166 11.30 1.05 9.17
N ILE A 167 10.29 0.28 9.61
CA ILE A 167 10.22 -1.15 9.30
C ILE A 167 10.05 -1.38 7.80
N LYS A 168 9.22 -0.58 7.14
CA LYS A 168 9.01 -0.68 5.70
C LYS A 168 10.29 -0.36 4.93
N GLU A 169 11.00 0.71 5.30
CA GLU A 169 12.27 1.09 4.71
C GLU A 169 13.32 -0.01 4.91
N GLY A 170 13.39 -0.60 6.11
CA GLY A 170 14.23 -1.77 6.39
C GLY A 170 13.93 -2.93 5.45
N LEU A 171 12.66 -3.31 5.31
CA LEU A 171 12.23 -4.39 4.41
C LEU A 171 12.50 -4.06 2.93
N GLU A 172 12.37 -2.80 2.52
CA GLU A 172 12.70 -2.35 1.16
C GLU A 172 14.20 -2.42 0.89
N VAL A 173 15.03 -1.95 1.82
CA VAL A 173 16.49 -2.02 1.73
C VAL A 173 16.95 -3.48 1.70
N GLU A 174 16.35 -4.37 2.49
CA GLU A 174 16.65 -5.79 2.46
C GLU A 174 16.30 -6.44 1.13
N LYS A 175 15.11 -6.14 0.58
CA LYS A 175 14.69 -6.63 -0.75
C LYS A 175 15.59 -6.11 -1.86
N ILE A 176 15.95 -4.82 -1.81
CA ILE A 176 16.89 -4.20 -2.75
C ILE A 176 18.26 -4.88 -2.63
N ARG A 177 18.78 -5.05 -1.42
CA ARG A 177 20.07 -5.71 -1.17
C ARG A 177 20.06 -7.16 -1.64
N ALA A 178 18.99 -7.89 -1.40
CA ALA A 178 18.81 -9.25 -1.90
C ALA A 178 18.75 -9.29 -3.45
N GLY A 179 18.06 -8.33 -4.07
CA GLY A 179 18.03 -8.16 -5.52
C GLY A 179 19.41 -7.87 -6.11
N VAL A 180 20.21 -7.02 -5.47
CA VAL A 180 21.60 -6.73 -5.89
C VAL A 180 22.51 -7.95 -5.71
N LYS A 181 22.37 -8.71 -4.61
CA LYS A 181 23.11 -9.96 -4.40
C LYS A 181 22.74 -11.02 -5.43
N ARG A 182 21.46 -11.18 -5.78
CA ARG A 182 21.01 -12.04 -6.89
C ARG A 182 21.51 -11.55 -8.25
N GLY A 183 21.65 -10.24 -8.46
CA GLY A 183 22.26 -9.67 -9.67
C GLY A 183 23.77 -9.95 -9.78
N LYS A 184 24.49 -10.03 -8.66
CA LYS A 184 25.92 -10.40 -8.62
C LYS A 184 26.17 -11.92 -8.67
N ALA A 185 25.27 -12.73 -8.10
CA ALA A 185 25.30 -14.19 -8.25
C ALA A 185 24.72 -14.67 -9.60
N GLY A 186 23.89 -13.85 -10.25
CA GLY A 186 23.36 -14.06 -11.61
C GLY A 186 24.32 -13.65 -12.74
N GLY A 187 25.62 -13.57 -12.44
CA GLY A 187 26.68 -13.66 -13.45
C GLY A 187 26.82 -15.07 -14.04
N GLU A 188 26.02 -16.03 -13.56
CA GLU A 188 25.79 -17.26 -14.30
C GLU A 188 24.93 -16.93 -15.50
N LYS A 189 25.57 -16.97 -16.67
CA LYS A 189 24.94 -17.00 -17.99
C LYS A 189 23.56 -17.64 -17.85
N ARG A 190 22.51 -16.98 -18.33
CA ARG A 190 21.30 -17.68 -18.76
C ARG A 190 21.73 -18.69 -19.84
N LYS A 191 22.32 -19.82 -19.42
CA LYS A 191 22.43 -21.05 -20.19
C LYS A 191 20.99 -21.44 -20.38
N ARG A 192 20.47 -21.10 -21.55
CA ARG A 192 19.33 -21.78 -22.12
C ARG A 192 19.76 -23.25 -22.14
N GLU A 193 19.30 -24.01 -21.16
CA GLU A 193 19.51 -25.46 -21.10
C GLU A 193 18.82 -26.07 -22.32
N GLY A 194 19.61 -26.23 -23.39
CA GLY A 194 19.56 -27.41 -24.22
C GLY A 194 20.62 -28.34 -23.65
N SER A 195 20.14 -29.42 -23.04
CA SER A 195 20.73 -30.76 -22.95
C SER A 195 22.15 -30.92 -23.49
N GLU A 196 23.04 -31.45 -22.65
CA GLU A 196 23.99 -32.51 -23.01
C GLU A 196 24.66 -33.01 -21.72
N ASP A 197 24.08 -34.09 -21.19
CA ASP A 197 24.71 -35.03 -20.26
C ASP A 197 25.75 -35.88 -21.03
N VAL A 198 26.91 -36.10 -20.43
CA VAL A 198 27.80 -37.23 -20.75
C VAL A 198 28.32 -37.83 -19.44
N GLU A 199 27.65 -38.91 -19.04
CA GLU A 199 28.18 -40.21 -18.64
C GLU A 199 29.14 -40.32 -17.44
N GLU A 200 28.63 -40.97 -16.38
CA GLU A 200 29.38 -42.03 -15.69
C GLU A 200 28.41 -43.21 -15.46
N ARG A 201 28.82 -44.39 -15.91
CA ARG A 201 28.11 -45.68 -15.78
C ARG A 201 28.45 -46.30 -14.43
N GLU A 202 27.49 -46.98 -13.81
CA GLU A 202 27.64 -48.38 -13.37
C GLU A 202 26.27 -49.04 -13.08
N GLU A 203 26.26 -50.36 -13.25
CA GLU A 203 25.14 -51.30 -13.47
C GLU A 203 24.25 -51.50 -12.20
N VAL A 204 23.05 -52.10 -12.20
CA VAL A 204 22.73 -53.53 -12.40
C VAL A 204 21.18 -53.76 -12.30
N ARG A 205 20.61 -54.59 -13.22
CA ARG A 205 19.35 -55.44 -13.16
C ARG A 205 17.96 -54.75 -13.02
N ASP A 206 16.84 -55.21 -13.57
CA ASP A 206 16.45 -56.42 -14.32
C ASP A 206 15.09 -56.18 -15.05
N ALA A 207 14.86 -56.99 -16.10
CA ALA A 207 13.57 -57.51 -16.63
C ALA A 207 12.50 -56.65 -17.38
N GLN A 208 12.44 -56.94 -18.69
CA GLN A 208 11.27 -57.34 -19.53
C GLN A 208 10.23 -56.32 -20.05
N GLY A 209 10.10 -56.28 -21.38
CA GLY A 209 8.90 -55.83 -22.12
C GLY A 209 9.21 -55.35 -23.54
N ALA A 210 8.87 -56.17 -24.55
CA ALA A 210 9.33 -56.06 -25.94
C ALA A 210 8.49 -55.16 -26.88
N ALA A 211 9.15 -54.70 -27.96
CA ALA A 211 8.72 -54.66 -29.38
C ALA A 211 8.63 -53.27 -30.08
N ASN A 212 9.55 -53.09 -31.05
CA ASN A 212 9.46 -52.49 -32.41
C ASN A 212 8.71 -51.16 -32.63
N ALA A 213 9.09 -50.24 -33.52
CA ALA A 213 10.23 -49.99 -34.40
C ALA A 213 10.01 -48.58 -35.04
N GLU A 214 11.09 -48.03 -35.61
CA GLU A 214 11.16 -46.97 -36.65
C GLU A 214 11.13 -45.47 -36.25
N ASP A 215 12.31 -44.85 -36.40
CA ASP A 215 12.60 -43.41 -36.40
C ASP A 215 12.07 -42.69 -37.66
N PRO A 216 11.63 -41.42 -37.54
CA PRO A 216 11.71 -40.47 -38.65
C PRO A 216 12.70 -39.32 -38.35
N ILE A 217 13.70 -39.26 -39.22
CA ILE A 217 14.77 -38.26 -39.32
C ILE A 217 14.20 -36.81 -39.42
N LYS A 218 14.47 -35.97 -38.41
CA LYS A 218 14.17 -34.53 -38.45
C LYS A 218 15.29 -33.74 -39.15
N LYS A 219 15.01 -33.26 -40.36
CA LYS A 219 15.85 -32.29 -41.09
C LYS A 219 15.98 -30.96 -40.30
N LYS A 220 17.17 -30.66 -39.79
CA LYS A 220 17.51 -29.35 -39.20
C LYS A 220 17.60 -28.30 -40.32
N ARG A 221 16.71 -27.29 -40.32
CA ARG A 221 16.80 -26.12 -41.22
C ARG A 221 18.01 -25.27 -40.83
N LYS A 222 18.93 -25.02 -41.77
CA LYS A 222 20.10 -24.15 -41.58
C LYS A 222 19.65 -22.72 -41.27
N ARG A 223 20.14 -22.17 -40.16
CA ARG A 223 19.87 -20.81 -39.70
C ARG A 223 20.71 -19.85 -40.55
N GLY A 224 20.06 -19.00 -41.35
CA GLY A 224 20.72 -17.99 -42.17
C GLY A 224 21.48 -16.93 -41.33
N PRO A 225 22.37 -16.15 -41.96
CA PRO A 225 23.21 -15.18 -41.25
C PRO A 225 22.36 -14.11 -40.57
N LYS A 226 22.77 -13.73 -39.35
CA LYS A 226 22.07 -12.76 -38.50
C LYS A 226 22.17 -11.36 -39.11
N ALA A 227 21.11 -10.91 -39.77
CA ALA A 227 20.97 -9.50 -40.12
C ALA A 227 20.73 -8.65 -38.85
N PRO A 228 21.13 -7.36 -38.84
CA PRO A 228 20.85 -6.46 -37.72
C PRO A 228 19.35 -6.32 -37.48
N ASN A 229 18.96 -6.20 -36.21
CA ASN A 229 17.57 -6.02 -35.79
C ASN A 229 16.94 -4.81 -36.51
N PRO A 230 15.82 -4.98 -37.26
CA PRO A 230 15.25 -3.94 -38.12
C PRO A 230 14.70 -2.70 -37.39
N LEU A 231 14.74 -2.67 -36.06
CA LEU A 231 14.43 -1.50 -35.22
C LEU A 231 15.64 -0.59 -34.95
N SER A 232 16.86 -1.05 -35.25
CA SER A 232 18.12 -0.30 -35.01
C SER A 232 18.65 0.45 -36.24
N VAL A 233 17.97 0.36 -37.39
CA VAL A 233 18.30 1.14 -38.58
C VAL A 233 17.33 2.32 -38.65
N LYS A 234 17.81 3.54 -38.43
CA LYS A 234 17.01 4.75 -38.66
C LYS A 234 16.56 4.74 -40.12
N LYS A 235 15.25 4.73 -40.36
CA LYS A 235 14.69 4.76 -41.71
C LYS A 235 15.24 5.97 -42.48
N ALA A 236 15.73 5.73 -43.69
CA ALA A 236 16.11 6.79 -44.61
C ALA A 236 14.88 7.65 -44.90
N LYS A 237 15.04 8.97 -44.76
CA LYS A 237 14.01 9.96 -45.02
C LYS A 237 13.76 10.00 -46.53
N ARG A 238 12.56 9.62 -46.97
CA ARG A 238 12.07 9.92 -48.32
C ARG A 238 11.50 11.33 -48.30
N GLU A 239 11.94 12.17 -49.23
CA GLU A 239 11.29 13.42 -49.57
C GLU A 239 10.16 13.07 -50.55
N ASP A 240 8.91 13.35 -50.16
CA ASP A 240 7.80 13.57 -51.07
C ASP A 240 6.72 14.42 -50.38
N ASP A 241 6.10 15.26 -51.19
CA ASP A 241 5.29 16.42 -50.87
C ASP A 241 3.93 16.09 -50.22
N GLY A 242 3.48 16.97 -49.32
CA GLY A 242 2.13 16.90 -48.75
C GLY A 242 1.95 17.63 -47.42
N LYS A 243 1.69 18.94 -47.48
CA LYS A 243 1.31 19.77 -46.32
C LYS A 243 -0.06 19.35 -45.76
N VAL A 244 -0.10 18.89 -44.50
CA VAL A 244 -1.16 19.24 -43.54
C VAL A 244 -0.52 19.42 -42.16
N GLN A 245 -0.48 20.66 -41.68
CA GLN A 245 0.17 21.05 -40.43
C GLN A 245 -0.71 20.72 -39.21
N GLY A 246 -0.15 19.96 -38.27
CA GLY A 246 -0.53 19.97 -36.86
C GLY A 246 0.71 20.24 -36.03
N SER A 247 1.09 21.50 -35.86
CA SER A 247 2.29 21.89 -35.13
C SER A 247 2.07 21.76 -33.61
N ARG A 248 2.89 20.92 -32.97
CA ARG A 248 3.25 21.12 -31.55
C ARG A 248 4.21 22.30 -31.53
N THR A 249 3.74 23.47 -31.12
CA THR A 249 4.57 24.65 -30.93
C THR A 249 5.58 24.39 -29.82
N ALA A 250 6.87 24.35 -30.18
CA ALA A 250 7.95 24.56 -29.24
C ALA A 250 7.84 25.98 -28.67
N MET A 251 8.03 26.12 -27.35
CA MET A 251 8.00 27.43 -26.69
C MET A 251 9.10 28.32 -27.29
N PRO A 252 8.82 29.59 -27.62
CA PRO A 252 9.80 30.45 -28.28
C PRO A 252 11.00 30.72 -27.34
N ASP A 253 12.23 30.60 -27.87
CA ASP A 253 13.52 30.75 -27.17
C ASP A 253 13.63 32.00 -26.26
N ARG A 254 12.84 33.03 -26.57
CA ARG A 254 12.77 34.27 -25.78
C ARG A 254 12.18 34.04 -24.39
N ILE A 255 11.18 33.16 -24.27
CA ILE A 255 10.56 32.79 -22.99
C ILE A 255 11.53 31.92 -22.17
N GLU A 256 12.27 31.01 -22.81
CA GLU A 256 13.24 30.18 -22.10
C GLU A 256 14.42 31.00 -21.55
N LYS A 257 14.88 32.01 -22.31
CA LYS A 257 15.89 32.98 -21.84
C LYS A 257 15.39 33.82 -20.66
N GLN A 258 14.13 34.26 -20.66
CA GLN A 258 13.54 35.00 -19.55
C GLN A 258 13.44 34.16 -18.27
N ILE A 259 13.05 32.88 -18.39
CA ILE A 259 12.97 31.96 -17.25
C ILE A 259 14.35 31.69 -16.65
N ARG A 260 15.39 31.55 -17.48
CA ARG A 260 16.77 31.38 -17.01
C ARG A 260 17.29 32.64 -16.31
N ALA A 261 17.04 33.82 -16.86
CA ALA A 261 17.43 35.09 -16.24
C ALA A 261 16.78 35.29 -14.85
N ALA A 262 15.48 35.04 -14.74
CA ALA A 262 14.75 35.14 -13.46
C ALA A 262 15.29 34.15 -12.41
N ARG A 263 15.73 32.96 -12.83
CA ARG A 263 16.29 31.95 -11.93
C ARG A 263 17.68 32.35 -11.41
N ASP A 264 18.48 33.02 -12.22
CA ASP A 264 19.82 33.47 -11.84
C ASP A 264 19.76 34.71 -10.95
N GLU A 265 18.78 35.59 -11.17
CA GLU A 265 18.49 36.73 -10.28
C GLU A 265 18.06 36.27 -8.89
N ALA A 266 17.14 35.30 -8.80
CA ALA A 266 16.71 34.72 -7.52
C ALA A 266 17.86 34.03 -6.75
N LYS A 267 18.85 33.48 -7.45
CA LYS A 267 20.06 32.91 -6.82
C LYS A 267 20.96 34.01 -6.26
N ARG A 268 21.13 35.12 -6.98
CA ARG A 268 21.92 36.27 -6.53
C ARG A 268 21.29 36.94 -5.30
N GLU A 269 19.98 37.11 -5.28
CA GLU A 269 19.28 37.64 -4.11
C GLU A 269 19.42 36.73 -2.88
N LYS A 270 19.35 35.40 -3.07
CA LYS A 270 19.61 34.44 -1.98
C LYS A 270 21.04 34.52 -1.45
N ALA A 271 22.03 34.66 -2.34
CA ALA A 271 23.42 34.81 -1.93
C ALA A 271 23.65 36.14 -1.17
N GLN A 272 23.05 37.24 -1.63
CA GLN A 272 23.16 38.54 -0.95
C GLN A 272 22.45 38.53 0.41
N LYS A 273 21.30 37.85 0.54
CA LYS A 273 20.62 37.66 1.83
C LYS A 273 21.44 36.80 2.78
N ALA A 274 22.16 35.79 2.29
CA ALA A 274 23.05 34.98 3.11
C ALA A 274 24.27 35.78 3.61
N ILE A 275 24.83 36.67 2.80
CA ILE A 275 25.95 37.53 3.18
C ILE A 275 25.54 38.62 4.19
N LYS A 276 24.32 39.16 4.08
CA LYS A 276 23.79 40.13 5.05
C LYS A 276 23.35 39.52 6.39
N ALA A 277 23.21 38.21 6.46
CA ALA A 277 22.79 37.48 7.66
C ALA A 277 23.97 36.87 8.45
N ALA A 278 25.20 37.03 7.95
CA ALA A 278 26.46 36.66 8.60
C ALA A 278 27.16 37.94 9.08
#